data_AF-A0AAD9IKJ9-F1
#
_entry.id   AF-A0AAD9IKJ9-F1
#
_cell.length_a   1.000
_cell.length_b   1.000
_cell.length_c   1.000
_cell.angle_alpha   90.00
_cell.angle_beta   90.00
_cell.angle_gamma   90.00
#
_symmetry.space_group_name_H-M   'P 1'
#
loop_
_entity.id
_entity.type
_entity.pdbx_description
1 polymer ?
#
loop_
_entity_poly.entity_id
_entity_poly.type
_entity_poly.pdbx_seq_one_letter_code
_entity_poly.pdbx_strand_id
1 'polypeptide(L)'
;MEALKQASLTVPVVLHAWSGSAEMVQAISKSTARAFFSLSGAITSMKAQRALSIIRAIPDDQLLLESDAPDGHLRLDRDWLEQLGLAELKLALPGSQDEPNTPTCLTATLQIVAAARGQSPEHVARTTARNASSAFGLIP
;
A
#
# COMPACT_ATOMS: atom_id res chain seq x y z
N MET A 1 6.00 -6.34 -17.32
CA MET A 1 7.36 -6.70 -16.85
C MET A 1 8.41 -6.55 -17.94
N GLU A 2 8.16 -7.07 -19.15
CA GLU A 2 9.14 -7.02 -20.24
C GLU A 2 9.56 -5.57 -20.61
N ALA A 3 8.61 -4.65 -20.71
CA ALA A 3 8.89 -3.23 -20.97
C ALA A 3 9.79 -2.57 -19.90
N LEU A 4 9.58 -2.89 -18.61
CA LEU A 4 10.40 -2.34 -17.51
C LEU A 4 11.85 -2.87 -17.57
N LYS A 5 12.03 -4.13 -17.96
CA LYS A 5 13.35 -4.74 -18.14
C LYS A 5 14.11 -4.13 -19.32
N GLN A 6 13.41 -3.86 -20.41
CA GLN A 6 13.99 -3.30 -21.63
C GLN A 6 14.36 -1.82 -21.49
N ALA A 7 13.64 -1.07 -20.67
CA ALA A 7 13.79 0.37 -20.56
C ALA A 7 15.07 0.87 -19.84
N SER A 8 15.91 -0.03 -19.29
CA SER A 8 17.19 0.30 -18.63
C SER A 8 17.09 1.52 -17.70
N LEU A 9 16.04 1.53 -16.86
CA LEU A 9 15.63 2.70 -16.10
C LEU A 9 16.68 3.07 -15.05
N THR A 10 17.17 4.30 -15.12
CA THR A 10 18.11 4.88 -14.14
C THR A 10 17.40 5.69 -13.05
N VAL A 11 16.13 5.99 -13.26
CA VAL A 11 15.26 6.78 -12.37
C VAL A 11 14.33 5.86 -11.55
N PRO A 12 13.82 6.33 -10.39
CA PRO A 12 12.76 5.64 -9.67
C PRO A 12 11.55 5.36 -10.55
N VAL A 13 10.89 4.22 -10.29
CA VAL A 13 9.63 3.85 -10.92
C VAL A 13 8.58 3.71 -9.84
N VAL A 14 7.50 4.48 -9.93
CA VAL A 14 6.36 4.35 -9.02
C VAL A 14 5.25 3.59 -9.72
N LEU A 15 4.89 2.45 -9.15
CA LEU A 15 3.75 1.64 -9.53
C LEU A 15 2.57 2.05 -8.65
N HIS A 16 1.87 3.08 -9.11
CA HIS A 16 0.71 3.68 -8.47
C HIS A 16 -0.47 2.68 -8.39
N ALA A 17 -1.30 2.81 -7.34
CA ALA A 17 -2.51 2.04 -7.07
C ALA A 17 -2.34 0.53 -7.31
N TRP A 18 -1.26 -0.04 -6.75
CA TRP A 18 -0.86 -1.41 -7.07
C TRP A 18 -1.90 -2.44 -6.61
N SER A 19 -2.43 -3.20 -7.57
CA SER A 19 -3.37 -4.32 -7.36
C SER A 19 -2.92 -5.63 -8.05
N GLY A 20 -1.69 -5.65 -8.56
CA GLY A 20 -1.05 -6.83 -9.15
C GLY A 20 -0.72 -7.91 -8.10
N SER A 21 -0.34 -9.10 -8.54
CA SER A 21 -0.16 -10.25 -7.64
C SER A 21 1.12 -10.16 -6.80
N ALA A 22 1.19 -10.93 -5.71
CA ALA A 22 2.39 -11.06 -4.88
C ALA A 22 3.60 -11.58 -5.68
N GLU A 23 3.38 -12.47 -6.65
CA GLU A 23 4.42 -12.97 -7.55
C GLU A 23 4.96 -11.87 -8.45
N MET A 24 4.09 -10.98 -8.95
CA MET A 24 4.51 -9.82 -9.72
C MET A 24 5.31 -8.83 -8.87
N VAL A 25 4.90 -8.59 -7.62
CA VAL A 25 5.68 -7.79 -6.66
C VAL A 25 7.08 -8.35 -6.53
N GLN A 26 7.22 -9.65 -6.24
CA GLN A 26 8.53 -10.29 -6.09
C GLN A 26 9.37 -10.23 -7.36
N ALA A 27 8.77 -10.47 -8.53
CA ALA A 27 9.49 -10.46 -9.80
C ALA A 27 10.02 -9.06 -10.15
N ILE A 28 9.19 -8.02 -9.95
CA ILE A 28 9.57 -6.62 -10.19
C ILE A 28 10.60 -6.15 -9.17
N SER A 29 10.39 -6.46 -7.88
CA SER A 29 11.32 -6.08 -6.80
C SER A 29 12.73 -6.62 -7.06
N LYS A 30 12.83 -7.86 -7.56
CA LYS A 30 14.11 -8.50 -7.93
C LYS A 30 14.75 -7.88 -9.17
N SER A 31 13.97 -7.43 -10.15
CA SER A 31 14.51 -6.89 -11.40
C SER A 31 14.81 -5.39 -11.35
N THR A 32 14.21 -4.66 -10.41
CA THR A 32 14.23 -3.20 -10.40
C THR A 32 14.31 -2.70 -8.97
N ALA A 33 15.54 -2.47 -8.48
CA ALA A 33 15.78 -2.05 -7.10
C ALA A 33 15.11 -0.72 -6.72
N ARG A 34 14.90 0.18 -7.69
CA ARG A 34 14.23 1.49 -7.50
C ARG A 34 12.76 1.48 -7.94
N ALA A 35 12.10 0.32 -7.91
CA ALA A 35 10.66 0.22 -8.08
C ALA A 35 9.95 0.38 -6.72
N PHE A 36 8.91 1.20 -6.70
CA PHE A 36 8.09 1.46 -5.53
C PHE A 36 6.64 1.11 -5.82
N PHE A 37 5.96 0.45 -4.89
CA PHE A 37 4.56 0.04 -4.99
C PHE A 37 3.72 0.91 -4.08
N SER A 38 2.83 1.70 -4.67
CA SER A 38 1.90 2.54 -3.91
C SER A 38 0.62 1.79 -3.61
N LEU A 39 0.19 1.80 -2.35
CA LEU A 39 -1.06 1.20 -1.91
C LEU A 39 -2.04 2.28 -1.47
N SER A 40 -3.24 2.24 -2.04
CA SER A 40 -4.39 3.03 -1.61
C SER A 40 -5.41 2.18 -0.83
N GLY A 41 -6.46 2.83 -0.32
CA GLY A 41 -7.56 2.12 0.32
C GLY A 41 -8.27 1.12 -0.61
N ALA A 42 -8.16 1.27 -1.93
CA ALA A 42 -8.75 0.37 -2.91
C ALA A 42 -8.28 -1.09 -2.75
N ILE A 43 -7.10 -1.33 -2.16
CA ILE A 43 -6.61 -2.69 -1.88
C ILE A 43 -7.60 -3.50 -1.02
N THR A 44 -8.38 -2.82 -0.19
CA THR A 44 -9.39 -3.43 0.69
C THR A 44 -10.63 -3.94 -0.05
N SER A 45 -10.87 -3.47 -1.28
CA SER A 45 -11.96 -4.00 -2.13
C SER A 45 -11.73 -5.45 -2.61
N MET A 46 -10.49 -5.94 -2.51
CA MET A 46 -10.13 -7.32 -2.85
C MET A 46 -10.43 -8.25 -1.67
N LYS A 47 -10.56 -9.56 -1.94
CA LYS A 47 -10.62 -10.58 -0.87
C LYS A 47 -9.40 -10.45 0.05
N ALA A 48 -9.64 -10.45 1.37
CA ALA A 48 -8.60 -10.16 2.36
C ALA A 48 -7.36 -11.05 2.19
N GLN A 49 -7.54 -12.37 2.03
CA GLN A 49 -6.42 -13.30 1.82
C GLN A 49 -5.51 -12.90 0.66
N ARG A 50 -6.09 -12.45 -0.46
CA ARG A 50 -5.32 -12.02 -1.65
C ARG A 50 -4.61 -10.69 -1.38
N ALA A 51 -5.33 -9.71 -0.85
CA ALA A 51 -4.76 -8.39 -0.55
C ALA A 51 -3.61 -8.49 0.46
N LEU A 52 -3.80 -9.25 1.55
CA LEU A 52 -2.77 -9.47 2.56
C LEU A 52 -1.51 -10.13 1.97
N SER A 53 -1.67 -11.07 1.02
CA SER A 53 -0.52 -11.67 0.32
C SER A 53 0.27 -10.63 -0.48
N ILE A 54 -0.41 -9.67 -1.13
CA ILE A 54 0.21 -8.58 -1.89
C ILE A 54 0.91 -7.61 -0.93
N ILE A 55 0.20 -7.13 0.10
CA ILE A 55 0.73 -6.19 1.10
C ILE A 55 1.99 -6.73 1.76
N ARG A 56 2.00 -8.01 2.12
CA ARG A 56 3.15 -8.68 2.78
C ARG A 56 4.31 -8.95 1.82
N ALA A 57 4.05 -9.06 0.52
CA ALA A 57 5.09 -9.33 -0.47
C ALA A 57 5.94 -8.09 -0.82
N ILE A 58 5.42 -6.88 -0.60
CA ILE A 58 6.13 -5.63 -0.92
C ILE A 58 7.28 -5.42 0.09
N PRO A 59 8.54 -5.28 -0.36
CA PRO A 59 9.66 -4.94 0.52
C PRO A 59 9.45 -3.61 1.26
N ASP A 60 9.98 -3.49 2.48
CA ASP A 60 9.84 -2.27 3.31
C ASP A 60 10.37 -1.04 2.57
N ASP A 61 11.51 -1.14 1.89
CA ASP A 61 12.17 -0.07 1.15
C ASP A 61 11.54 0.25 -0.23
N GLN A 62 10.48 -0.48 -0.60
CA GLN A 62 9.75 -0.29 -1.85
C GLN A 62 8.27 0.05 -1.63
N LEU A 63 7.80 0.09 -0.37
CA LEU A 63 6.42 0.40 -0.03
C LEU A 63 6.16 1.91 -0.06
N LEU A 64 5.10 2.32 -0.75
CA LEU A 64 4.50 3.66 -0.67
C LEU A 64 3.03 3.53 -0.26
N LEU A 65 2.48 4.61 0.32
CA LEU A 65 1.07 4.73 0.63
C LEU A 65 0.51 5.97 -0.06
N GLU A 66 -0.74 5.89 -0.49
CA GLU A 66 -1.47 7.00 -1.08
C GLU A 66 -2.95 6.93 -0.67
N SER A 67 -3.68 8.04 -0.80
CA SER A 67 -5.13 8.01 -0.68
C SER A 67 -5.79 7.63 -2.01
N ASP A 68 -5.23 8.10 -3.13
CA ASP A 68 -5.86 8.10 -4.45
C ASP A 68 -7.20 8.87 -4.46
N ALA A 69 -7.35 9.85 -3.59
CA ALA A 69 -8.57 10.66 -3.49
C ALA A 69 -8.82 11.46 -4.79
N PRO A 70 -10.07 11.54 -5.27
CA PRO A 70 -11.32 11.16 -4.59
C PRO A 70 -11.70 9.67 -4.71
N ASP A 71 -10.96 8.88 -5.48
CA ASP A 71 -11.14 7.43 -5.64
C ASP A 71 -10.51 6.67 -4.45
N GLY A 72 -10.00 5.45 -4.60
CA GLY A 72 -9.21 4.81 -3.53
C GLY A 72 -9.94 4.44 -2.24
N HIS A 73 -11.28 4.38 -2.25
CA HIS A 73 -12.11 4.16 -1.06
C HIS A 73 -11.76 2.89 -0.27
N LEU A 74 -11.90 3.00 1.05
CA LEU A 74 -11.77 1.88 1.98
C LEU A 74 -13.07 1.08 2.06
N ARG A 75 -12.96 -0.23 1.85
CA ARG A 75 -14.05 -1.20 1.88
C ARG A 75 -13.61 -2.42 2.68
N LEU A 76 -13.63 -2.32 4.00
CA LEU A 76 -13.38 -3.45 4.89
C LEU A 76 -14.69 -4.16 5.18
N ASP A 77 -14.73 -5.46 4.91
CA ASP A 77 -15.80 -6.34 5.35
C ASP A 77 -15.38 -7.11 6.62
N ARG A 78 -16.24 -8.02 7.07
CA ARG A 78 -15.98 -8.85 8.25
C ARG A 78 -14.75 -9.75 8.07
N ASP A 79 -14.52 -10.31 6.88
CA ASP A 79 -13.37 -11.18 6.60
C ASP A 79 -12.06 -10.41 6.80
N TRP A 80 -11.99 -9.17 6.33
CA TRP A 80 -10.86 -8.28 6.59
C TRP A 80 -10.59 -8.05 8.08
N LEU A 81 -11.63 -7.72 8.85
CA LEU A 81 -11.49 -7.45 10.28
C LEU A 81 -11.03 -8.70 11.05
N GLU A 82 -11.54 -9.87 10.69
CA GLU A 82 -11.13 -11.14 11.30
C GLU A 82 -9.68 -11.48 10.96
N GLN A 83 -9.27 -11.35 9.69
CA GLN A 83 -7.88 -11.66 9.28
C GLN A 83 -6.84 -10.68 9.84
N LEU A 84 -7.24 -9.45 10.16
CA LEU A 84 -6.37 -8.48 10.82
C LEU A 84 -6.37 -8.61 12.36
N GLY A 85 -7.20 -9.49 12.93
CA GLY A 85 -7.37 -9.57 14.39
C GLY A 85 -8.03 -8.32 14.99
N LEU A 86 -8.79 -7.58 14.16
CA LEU A 86 -9.48 -6.33 14.51
C LEU A 86 -10.99 -6.52 14.67
N ALA A 87 -11.48 -7.76 14.75
CA ALA A 87 -12.91 -8.07 14.82
C ALA A 87 -13.63 -7.39 16.01
N GLU A 88 -12.92 -7.17 17.12
CA GLU A 88 -13.43 -6.47 18.31
C GLU A 88 -13.20 -4.95 18.27
N LEU A 89 -12.38 -4.47 17.32
CA LEU A 89 -12.04 -3.06 17.22
C LEU A 89 -13.13 -2.33 16.42
N LYS A 90 -13.88 -1.44 17.08
CA LYS A 90 -14.70 -0.43 16.38
C LYS A 90 -13.79 0.61 15.76
N LEU A 91 -13.13 0.24 14.68
CA LEU A 91 -12.29 1.14 13.91
C LEU A 91 -13.23 2.08 13.13
N ALA A 92 -13.53 3.25 13.70
CA ALA A 92 -14.21 4.32 12.98
C ALA A 92 -13.20 4.90 11.96
N LEU A 93 -13.10 4.25 10.81
CA LEU A 93 -12.20 4.69 9.75
C LEU A 93 -12.84 5.81 8.93
N PRO A 94 -12.21 6.99 8.83
CA PRO A 94 -12.69 8.03 7.93
C PRO A 94 -12.66 7.52 6.48
N GLY A 95 -13.69 7.85 5.70
CA GLY A 95 -13.85 7.36 4.32
C GLY A 95 -14.50 5.97 4.19
N SER A 96 -15.19 5.49 5.22
CA SER A 96 -15.98 4.25 5.16
C SER A 96 -17.27 4.46 4.35
N GLN A 97 -17.32 3.82 3.17
CA GLN A 97 -18.46 3.57 2.25
C GLN A 97 -19.30 4.76 1.77
N ASP A 98 -19.65 5.73 2.62
CA ASP A 98 -20.59 6.83 2.31
C ASP A 98 -19.96 8.24 2.36
N GLU A 99 -18.72 8.36 2.81
CA GLU A 99 -17.95 9.62 2.79
C GLU A 99 -16.95 9.65 1.62
N PRO A 100 -16.75 10.83 0.97
CA PRO A 100 -15.72 10.98 -0.05
C PRO A 100 -14.35 10.58 0.50
N ASN A 101 -13.56 9.84 -0.28
CA ASN A 101 -12.17 9.65 0.07
C ASN A 101 -11.43 11.00 -0.03
N THR A 102 -10.59 11.29 0.95
CA THR A 102 -9.78 12.51 0.99
C THR A 102 -8.34 12.17 1.37
N PRO A 103 -7.37 13.08 1.18
CA PRO A 103 -5.99 12.83 1.61
C PRO A 103 -5.84 12.44 3.09
N THR A 104 -6.75 12.84 3.98
CA THR A 104 -6.68 12.51 5.42
C THR A 104 -6.98 11.03 5.70
N CYS A 105 -7.71 10.36 4.81
CA CYS A 105 -7.98 8.92 4.86
C CYS A 105 -6.72 8.06 4.67
N LEU A 106 -5.59 8.65 4.25
CA LEU A 106 -4.29 7.96 4.19
C LEU A 106 -3.91 7.30 5.53
N THR A 107 -4.30 7.91 6.65
CA THR A 107 -4.06 7.37 8.00
C THR A 107 -4.73 6.01 8.19
N ALA A 108 -5.90 5.80 7.59
CA ALA A 108 -6.62 4.53 7.66
C ALA A 108 -5.92 3.45 6.83
N THR A 109 -5.47 3.77 5.61
CA THR A 109 -4.64 2.88 4.79
C THR A 109 -3.36 2.48 5.53
N LEU A 110 -2.70 3.44 6.20
CA LEU A 110 -1.52 3.19 7.04
C LEU A 110 -1.80 2.15 8.13
N GLN A 111 -2.90 2.30 8.89
CA GLN A 111 -3.25 1.37 9.97
C GLN A 111 -3.49 -0.06 9.43
N ILE A 112 -4.18 -0.18 8.30
CA ILE A 112 -4.47 -1.48 7.67
C ILE A 112 -3.19 -2.16 7.19
N VAL A 113 -2.32 -1.40 6.53
CA VAL A 113 -1.03 -1.92 6.04
C VAL A 113 -0.12 -2.31 7.21
N ALA A 114 -0.07 -1.51 8.27
CA ALA A 114 0.69 -1.82 9.49
C ALA A 114 0.20 -3.12 10.15
N ALA A 115 -1.12 -3.26 10.35
CA ALA A 115 -1.72 -4.48 10.88
C ALA A 115 -1.44 -5.70 9.98
N ALA A 116 -1.61 -5.55 8.66
CA ALA A 116 -1.35 -6.62 7.70
C ALA A 116 0.11 -7.12 7.72
N ARG A 117 1.06 -6.22 7.97
CA ARG A 117 2.51 -6.50 8.05
C ARG A 117 2.99 -6.89 9.46
N GLY A 118 2.13 -6.80 10.48
CA GLY A 118 2.55 -6.98 11.88
C GLY A 118 3.59 -5.95 12.33
N GLN A 119 3.53 -4.73 11.77
CA GLN A 119 4.46 -3.63 12.04
C GLN A 119 3.73 -2.51 12.81
N SER A 120 4.47 -1.65 13.52
CA SER A 120 3.85 -0.48 14.16
C SER A 120 3.47 0.56 13.09
N PRO A 121 2.37 1.32 13.26
CA PRO A 121 2.00 2.40 12.35
C PRO A 121 3.12 3.44 12.18
N GLU A 122 3.86 3.76 13.25
CA GLU A 122 4.98 4.71 13.22
C GLU A 122 6.14 4.18 12.38
N HIS A 123 6.42 2.87 12.44
CA HIS A 123 7.43 2.26 11.59
C HIS A 123 7.06 2.35 10.12
N VAL A 124 5.82 1.96 9.78
CA VAL A 124 5.33 2.04 8.39
C VAL A 124 5.36 3.48 7.91
N ALA A 125 4.87 4.43 8.69
CA ALA A 125 4.86 5.85 8.33
C ALA A 125 6.27 6.41 8.08
N ARG A 126 7.24 6.12 8.96
CA ARG A 126 8.63 6.55 8.77
C ARG A 126 9.26 5.91 7.53
N THR A 127 8.99 4.64 7.29
CA THR A 127 9.54 3.92 6.15
C THR A 127 8.95 4.43 4.85
N THR A 128 7.64 4.60 4.75
CA THR A 128 6.97 5.08 3.54
C THR A 128 7.28 6.55 3.27
N ALA A 129 7.45 7.39 4.30
CA ALA A 129 7.93 8.76 4.14
C ALA A 129 9.35 8.81 3.55
N ARG A 130 10.28 8.00 4.08
CA ARG A 130 11.65 7.89 3.55
C ARG A 130 11.65 7.42 2.09
N ASN A 131 10.83 6.41 1.78
CA ASN A 131 10.69 5.89 0.43
C ASN A 131 10.12 6.95 -0.51
N ALA A 132 9.13 7.73 -0.08
CA ALA A 132 8.58 8.83 -0.86
C ALA A 132 9.65 9.89 -1.15
N SER A 133 10.47 10.29 -0.17
CA SER A 133 11.60 11.19 -0.40
C SER A 133 12.58 10.63 -1.43
N SER A 134 12.91 9.34 -1.36
CA SER A 134 13.78 8.68 -2.35
C SER A 134 13.16 8.55 -3.73
N ALA A 135 11.85 8.28 -3.81
CA ALA A 135 11.14 8.06 -5.06
C ALA A 135 10.91 9.38 -5.82
N PHE A 136 10.58 10.44 -5.10
CA PHE A 136 10.23 11.75 -5.67
C PHE A 136 11.35 12.80 -5.58
N GLY A 137 12.51 12.45 -4.99
CA GLY A 137 13.64 13.37 -4.85
C GLY A 137 13.36 14.52 -3.88
N LEU A 138 12.55 14.28 -2.84
CA LEU A 138 12.22 15.29 -1.83
C LEU A 138 13.41 15.46 -0.88
N ILE A 139 13.77 16.71 -0.59
CA ILE A 139 14.76 17.03 0.43
C ILE A 139 14.07 16.88 1.81
N PRO A 140 14.69 16.19 2.78
CA PRO A 140 14.11 16.00 4.12
C PRO A 140 13.86 17.31 4.87
#